data_AF-A0A9E5XVE5-F1
#
_entry.id   AF-A0A9E5XVE5-F1
#
_cell.length_a   1.000
_cell.length_b   1.000
_cell.length_c   1.000
_cell.angle_alpha   90.00
_cell.angle_beta   90.00
_cell.angle_gamma   90.00
#
_symmetry.space_group_name_H-M   'P 1'
#
loop_
_entity.id
_entity.type
_entity.pdbx_description
1 polymer ?
#
loop_
_entity_poly.entity_id
_entity_poly.type
_entity_poly.pdbx_seq_one_letter_code
_entity_poly.pdbx_strand_id
1 'polypeptide(L)'
;MSSNLSDKNMKYVMPSVPLKELPFLKNRRTEFESVAEMFLTRVNENPDKPYVLFYDDVITYRQVNLRANKVAHYLKEKRVKKGDVVSILIMNSPEVYYAMFGIQKLGAIAGSVNFMLKAPEIAYLLDDSKPKIVFVGSE
;
A
#
# COMPACT_ATOMS: atom_id res chain seq x y z
N MET A 1 38.33 -28.33 28.01
CA MET A 1 38.70 -27.41 26.91
C MET A 1 37.56 -26.45 26.69
N SER A 2 37.70 -25.27 27.26
CA SER A 2 36.78 -24.15 27.22
C SER A 2 37.22 -23.16 26.14
N SER A 3 36.39 -22.94 25.12
CA SER A 3 36.37 -21.75 24.24
C SER A 3 35.28 -21.98 23.17
N ASN A 4 34.39 -21.07 22.80
CA ASN A 4 34.14 -19.69 23.17
C ASN A 4 32.63 -19.42 22.97
N LEU A 5 31.86 -19.31 24.05
CA LEU A 5 30.65 -18.49 24.04
C LEU A 5 31.10 -17.06 24.34
N SER A 6 31.23 -16.22 23.30
CA SER A 6 30.88 -14.79 23.31
C SER A 6 31.58 -14.08 22.15
N ASP A 7 30.86 -13.91 21.06
CA ASP A 7 31.02 -12.70 20.27
C ASP A 7 29.73 -11.89 20.41
N LYS A 8 29.61 -11.20 21.55
CA LYS A 8 28.45 -10.37 21.91
C LYS A 8 28.31 -9.12 21.01
N ASN A 9 29.17 -8.96 20.00
CA ASN A 9 29.21 -7.83 19.09
C ASN A 9 28.80 -8.15 17.65
N MET A 10 28.30 -9.36 17.38
CA MET A 10 27.85 -9.72 16.02
C MET A 10 26.53 -9.01 15.70
N LYS A 11 26.62 -7.80 15.13
CA LYS A 11 25.47 -7.12 14.53
C LYS A 11 24.93 -8.04 13.44
N TYR A 12 23.73 -8.57 13.64
CA TYR A 12 23.02 -9.28 12.59
C TYR A 12 22.88 -8.32 11.40
N VAL A 13 23.59 -8.62 10.32
CA VAL A 13 23.43 -7.91 9.04
C VAL A 13 22.37 -8.68 8.27
N MET A 14 21.19 -8.08 8.12
CA MET A 14 20.16 -8.64 7.27
C MET A 14 20.70 -8.69 5.84
N PRO A 15 20.77 -9.86 5.19
CA PRO A 15 21.25 -9.95 3.83
C PRO A 15 20.35 -9.09 2.93
N SER A 16 20.97 -8.20 2.15
CA SER A 16 20.28 -7.35 1.19
C SER A 16 20.69 -7.75 -0.22
N VAL A 17 19.70 -7.75 -1.13
CA VAL A 17 19.93 -7.98 -2.56
C VAL A 17 19.45 -6.73 -3.29
N PRO A 18 20.30 -6.07 -4.10
CA PRO A 18 19.87 -4.94 -4.91
C PRO A 18 18.71 -5.33 -5.84
N LEU A 19 17.70 -4.46 -5.94
CA LEU A 19 16.52 -4.74 -6.79
C LEU A 19 16.89 -5.05 -8.25
N LYS A 20 17.98 -4.45 -8.76
CA LYS A 20 18.49 -4.65 -10.13
C LYS A 20 19.03 -6.07 -10.37
N GLU A 21 19.40 -6.79 -9.32
CA GLU A 21 19.92 -8.16 -9.38
C GLU A 21 18.81 -9.21 -9.35
N LEU A 22 17.58 -8.82 -9.02
CA LEU A 22 16.44 -9.74 -8.98
C LEU A 22 16.01 -10.15 -10.40
N PRO A 23 15.96 -11.45 -10.74
CA PRO A 23 15.66 -11.91 -12.11
C PRO A 23 14.36 -11.35 -12.70
N PHE A 24 13.32 -11.22 -11.87
CA PHE A 24 12.01 -10.71 -12.29
C PHE A 24 11.95 -9.18 -12.41
N LEU A 25 12.97 -8.45 -11.94
CA LEU A 25 13.13 -7.00 -12.11
C LEU A 25 14.23 -6.63 -13.10
N LYS A 26 14.97 -7.59 -13.65
CA LYS A 26 16.02 -7.35 -14.64
C LYS A 26 15.47 -6.53 -15.81
N ASN A 27 16.21 -5.47 -16.18
CA ASN A 27 15.85 -4.51 -17.24
C ASN A 27 14.52 -3.76 -17.02
N ARG A 28 13.98 -3.77 -15.80
CA ARG A 28 12.79 -2.98 -15.46
C ARG A 28 13.20 -1.74 -14.68
N ARG A 29 12.36 -0.71 -14.76
CA ARG A 29 12.46 0.45 -13.86
C ARG A 29 12.28 0.00 -12.41
N THR A 30 13.14 0.46 -11.50
CA THR A 30 13.10 0.11 -10.06
C THR A 30 13.08 1.33 -9.13
N GLU A 31 13.16 2.54 -9.68
CA GLU A 31 13.20 3.80 -8.96
C GLU A 31 12.02 4.66 -9.40
N PHE A 32 11.28 5.23 -8.44
CA PHE A 32 10.01 5.93 -8.65
C PHE A 32 9.88 7.09 -7.67
N GLU A 33 9.22 8.16 -8.10
CA GLU A 33 8.96 9.35 -7.28
C GLU A 33 7.77 9.15 -6.33
N SER A 34 6.92 8.16 -6.60
CA SER A 34 5.78 7.82 -5.76
C SER A 34 5.31 6.38 -5.97
N VAL A 35 4.58 5.86 -4.98
CA VAL A 35 3.90 4.57 -5.09
C VAL A 35 2.86 4.57 -6.23
N ALA A 36 2.20 5.69 -6.48
CA ALA A 36 1.25 5.83 -7.58
C ALA A 36 1.93 5.69 -8.95
N GLU A 37 3.10 6.32 -9.13
CA GLU A 37 3.90 6.18 -10.35
C GLU A 37 4.41 4.76 -10.53
N MET A 38 4.92 4.15 -9.45
CA MET A 38 5.33 2.75 -9.46
C MET A 38 4.19 1.85 -9.92
N PHE A 39 3.01 1.98 -9.30
CA PHE A 39 1.84 1.18 -9.63
C PHE A 39 1.42 1.38 -11.09
N LEU A 40 1.31 2.62 -11.57
CA LEU A 40 0.94 2.92 -12.96
C LEU A 40 1.95 2.35 -13.97
N THR A 41 3.24 2.42 -13.67
CA THR A 41 4.28 1.79 -14.51
C THR A 41 4.03 0.29 -14.62
N ARG A 42 3.75 -0.40 -13.51
CA ARG A 42 3.47 -1.85 -13.53
C ARG A 42 2.18 -2.21 -14.24
N VAL A 43 1.13 -1.39 -14.08
CA VAL A 43 -0.13 -1.55 -14.80
C VAL A 43 0.09 -1.49 -16.31
N ASN A 44 0.93 -0.55 -16.79
CA ASN A 44 1.23 -0.44 -18.21
C ASN A 44 2.10 -1.61 -18.71
N GLU A 45 3.08 -2.06 -17.92
CA GLU A 45 3.93 -3.19 -18.30
C GLU A 45 3.20 -4.54 -18.31
N ASN A 46 2.20 -4.75 -17.43
CA ASN A 46 1.58 -6.07 -17.21
C ASN A 46 0.08 -5.97 -16.88
N PRO A 47 -0.74 -5.34 -17.74
CA PRO A 47 -2.10 -4.97 -17.36
C PRO A 47 -3.00 -6.18 -17.06
N ASP A 48 -2.80 -7.30 -17.76
CA ASP A 48 -3.67 -8.47 -17.67
C ASP A 48 -3.10 -9.55 -16.72
N LYS A 49 -1.97 -9.28 -16.05
CA LYS A 49 -1.45 -10.18 -15.01
C LYS A 49 -2.31 -10.09 -13.74
N PRO A 50 -2.46 -11.20 -12.99
CA PRO A 50 -3.04 -11.17 -11.65
C PRO A 50 -2.30 -10.19 -10.74
N TYR A 51 -3.06 -9.41 -9.97
CA TYR A 51 -2.56 -8.54 -8.91
C TYR A 51 -3.05 -9.00 -7.54
N VAL A 52 -4.36 -9.24 -7.41
CA VAL A 52 -4.97 -9.83 -6.21
C VAL A 52 -5.57 -11.18 -6.56
N LEU A 53 -5.30 -12.18 -5.73
CA LEU A 53 -6.07 -13.41 -5.65
C LEU A 53 -6.90 -13.32 -4.37
N PHE A 54 -8.22 -13.39 -4.47
CA PHE A 54 -9.12 -13.25 -3.34
C PHE A 54 -10.26 -14.25 -3.43
N TYR A 55 -10.21 -15.30 -2.61
CA TYR A 55 -11.05 -16.49 -2.77
C TYR A 55 -10.94 -17.04 -4.20
N ASP A 56 -12.06 -17.16 -4.91
CA ASP A 56 -12.13 -17.64 -6.30
C ASP A 56 -11.89 -16.53 -7.34
N ASP A 57 -11.74 -15.27 -6.91
CA ASP A 57 -11.55 -14.15 -7.81
C ASP A 57 -10.07 -13.91 -8.14
N VAL A 58 -9.81 -13.70 -9.43
CA VAL A 58 -8.53 -13.25 -9.96
C VAL A 58 -8.70 -11.82 -10.48
N ILE A 59 -8.09 -10.86 -9.80
CA ILE A 59 -8.20 -9.45 -10.14
C ILE A 59 -6.89 -8.96 -10.75
N THR A 60 -6.95 -8.48 -11.99
CA THR A 60 -5.77 -8.05 -12.74
C THR A 60 -5.32 -6.64 -12.38
N TYR A 61 -4.07 -6.29 -12.70
CA TYR A 61 -3.54 -4.92 -12.56
C TYR A 61 -4.45 -3.88 -13.19
N ARG A 62 -4.97 -4.15 -14.41
CA ARG A 62 -5.90 -3.27 -15.13
C ARG A 62 -7.18 -3.03 -14.33
N GLN A 63 -7.78 -4.09 -13.78
CA GLN A 63 -9.01 -4.00 -13.01
C GLN A 63 -8.81 -3.24 -11.69
N VAL A 64 -7.71 -3.47 -10.98
CA VAL A 64 -7.35 -2.69 -9.78
C VAL A 64 -7.20 -1.21 -10.15
N ASN A 65 -6.50 -0.90 -11.23
CA ASN A 65 -6.29 0.48 -11.68
C ASN A 65 -7.60 1.19 -12.04
N LEU A 66 -8.51 0.50 -12.73
CA LEU A 66 -9.83 1.05 -13.07
C LEU A 66 -10.64 1.39 -11.81
N ARG A 67 -10.64 0.50 -10.80
CA ARG A 67 -11.34 0.74 -9.53
C ARG A 67 -10.67 1.84 -8.69
N ALA A 68 -9.34 1.85 -8.64
CA ALA A 68 -8.57 2.91 -7.99
C ALA A 68 -8.82 4.29 -8.63
N ASN A 69 -8.97 4.36 -9.96
CA ASN A 69 -9.33 5.60 -10.63
C ASN A 69 -10.72 6.11 -10.20
N LYS A 70 -11.72 5.21 -10.02
CA LYS A 70 -13.03 5.60 -9.50
C LYS A 70 -12.93 6.20 -8.10
N VAL A 71 -12.12 5.61 -7.21
CA VAL A 71 -11.85 6.16 -5.88
C VAL A 71 -11.19 7.54 -5.99
N ALA A 72 -10.17 7.70 -6.84
CA ALA A 72 -9.49 8.98 -7.03
C ALA A 72 -10.46 10.08 -7.51
N HIS A 73 -11.37 9.76 -8.44
CA HIS A 73 -12.39 10.70 -8.90
C HIS A 73 -13.35 11.09 -7.77
N TYR A 74 -13.86 10.12 -7.01
CA TYR A 74 -14.70 10.39 -5.84
C TYR A 74 -14.01 11.30 -4.81
N LEU A 75 -12.76 11.01 -4.44
CA LEU A 75 -12.01 11.81 -3.49
C LEU A 75 -11.75 13.24 -4.02
N LYS A 76 -11.51 13.38 -5.33
CA LYS A 76 -11.38 14.68 -5.99
C LYS A 76 -12.68 15.49 -5.87
N GLU A 77 -13.85 14.87 -6.07
CA GLU A 77 -15.16 15.51 -5.88
C GLU A 77 -15.39 15.92 -4.42
N LYS A 78 -14.89 15.13 -3.46
CA LYS A 78 -14.85 15.48 -2.02
C LYS A 78 -13.74 16.47 -1.66
N ARG A 79 -13.10 17.08 -2.67
CA ARG A 79 -12.07 18.13 -2.54
C ARG A 79 -10.83 17.69 -1.76
N VAL A 80 -10.50 16.39 -1.78
CA VAL A 80 -9.22 15.89 -1.27
C VAL A 80 -8.09 16.42 -2.15
N LYS A 81 -7.02 16.89 -1.52
CA LYS A 81 -5.84 17.48 -2.17
C LYS A 81 -4.57 16.71 -1.81
N LYS A 82 -3.50 16.97 -2.55
CA LYS A 82 -2.16 16.48 -2.23
C LYS A 82 -1.80 16.83 -0.77
N GLY A 83 -1.33 15.85 -0.02
CA GLY A 83 -0.98 15.98 1.40
C GLY A 83 -2.14 15.81 2.39
N ASP A 84 -3.40 15.81 1.95
CA ASP A 84 -4.52 15.46 2.83
C ASP A 84 -4.39 13.98 3.25
N VAL A 85 -4.74 13.67 4.50
CA VAL A 85 -4.82 12.29 4.99
C VAL A 85 -6.21 11.72 4.69
N VAL A 86 -6.25 10.52 4.13
CA VAL A 86 -7.46 9.69 3.98
C VAL A 86 -7.20 8.36 4.64
N SER A 87 -7.95 8.04 5.70
CA SER A 87 -7.74 6.82 6.46
C SER A 87 -8.48 5.64 5.83
N ILE A 88 -7.87 4.45 5.93
CA ILE A 88 -8.42 3.18 5.43
C ILE A 88 -8.59 2.25 6.62
N LEU A 89 -9.84 1.98 6.99
CA LEU A 89 -10.24 1.03 8.02
C LEU A 89 -11.08 -0.08 7.35
N ILE A 90 -10.40 -0.91 6.56
CA ILE A 90 -11.02 -1.99 5.79
C ILE A 90 -10.28 -3.29 6.13
N MET A 91 -11.00 -4.40 6.23
CA MET A 91 -10.40 -5.74 6.37
C MET A 91 -9.58 -6.12 5.13
N ASN A 92 -8.77 -7.16 5.25
CA ASN A 92 -7.94 -7.67 4.16
C ASN A 92 -8.80 -8.13 2.97
N SER A 93 -8.97 -7.24 2.00
CA SER A 93 -9.85 -7.37 0.86
C SER A 93 -9.27 -6.60 -0.34
N PRO A 94 -9.71 -6.88 -1.58
CA PRO A 94 -9.28 -6.13 -2.75
C PRO A 94 -9.51 -4.60 -2.65
N GLU A 95 -10.55 -4.19 -1.91
CA GLU A 95 -10.96 -2.81 -1.67
C GLU A 95 -9.86 -1.97 -1.05
N VAL A 96 -9.00 -2.55 -0.21
CA VAL A 96 -7.83 -1.88 0.37
C VAL A 96 -6.92 -1.33 -0.73
N TYR A 97 -6.69 -2.09 -1.80
CA TYR A 97 -5.84 -1.65 -2.91
C TYR A 97 -6.51 -0.58 -3.77
N TYR A 98 -7.83 -0.68 -3.96
CA TYR A 98 -8.59 0.35 -4.69
C TYR A 98 -8.53 1.69 -3.93
N ALA A 99 -8.75 1.65 -2.61
CA ALA A 99 -8.66 2.81 -1.74
C ALA A 99 -7.24 3.39 -1.75
N MET A 100 -6.23 2.58 -1.42
CA MET A 100 -4.84 3.01 -1.30
C MET A 100 -4.32 3.65 -2.58
N PHE A 101 -4.46 2.99 -3.73
CA PHE A 101 -3.98 3.55 -4.99
C PHE A 101 -4.82 4.74 -5.46
N GLY A 102 -6.13 4.75 -5.19
CA GLY A 102 -6.98 5.90 -5.49
C GLY A 102 -6.57 7.16 -4.73
N ILE A 103 -6.27 7.02 -3.43
CA ILE A 103 -5.77 8.10 -2.58
C ILE A 103 -4.40 8.59 -3.08
N GLN A 104 -3.46 7.67 -3.32
CA GLN A 104 -2.10 8.02 -3.72
C GLN A 104 -2.02 8.64 -5.12
N LYS A 105 -2.94 8.31 -6.04
CA LYS A 105 -3.07 8.97 -7.34
C LYS A 105 -3.38 10.47 -7.24
N LEU A 106 -4.01 10.92 -6.15
CA LEU A 106 -4.22 12.34 -5.86
C LEU A 106 -3.02 13.00 -5.16
N GLY A 107 -1.98 12.22 -4.84
CA GLY A 107 -0.89 12.67 -3.96
C GLY A 107 -1.33 12.83 -2.50
N ALA A 108 -2.49 12.30 -2.12
CA ALA A 108 -2.95 12.25 -0.74
C ALA A 108 -2.28 11.09 0.00
N ILE A 109 -2.32 11.15 1.34
CA ILE A 109 -1.70 10.18 2.23
C ILE A 109 -2.73 9.10 2.56
N ALA A 110 -2.42 7.84 2.22
CA ALA A 110 -3.23 6.69 2.61
C ALA A 110 -2.87 6.26 4.04
N GLY A 111 -3.71 6.65 5.01
CA GLY A 111 -3.53 6.34 6.42
C GLY A 111 -4.16 4.98 6.79
N SER A 112 -3.40 3.89 6.70
CA SER A 112 -3.92 2.57 7.05
C SER A 112 -4.13 2.43 8.54
N VAL A 113 -5.35 2.07 8.95
CA VAL A 113 -5.72 1.75 10.33
C VAL A 113 -5.93 0.25 10.42
N ASN A 114 -5.27 -0.40 11.39
CA ASN A 114 -5.45 -1.82 11.61
C ASN A 114 -6.88 -2.07 12.13
N PHE A 115 -7.66 -2.85 11.37
CA PHE A 115 -9.05 -3.19 11.68
C PHE A 115 -9.23 -4.00 12.98
N MET A 116 -8.16 -4.60 13.50
CA MET A 116 -8.16 -5.36 14.76
C MET A 116 -8.02 -4.47 16.01
N LEU A 117 -7.82 -3.17 15.84
CA LEU A 117 -7.74 -2.24 16.97
C LEU A 117 -9.11 -2.04 17.64
N LYS A 118 -9.10 -1.78 18.94
CA LYS A 118 -10.29 -1.44 19.70
C LYS A 118 -10.63 0.04 19.53
N ALA A 119 -11.87 0.37 19.85
CA ALA A 119 -12.40 1.72 19.69
C ALA A 119 -11.51 2.85 20.28
N PRO A 120 -10.90 2.72 21.48
CA PRO A 120 -10.03 3.77 22.01
C PRO A 120 -8.78 4.01 21.18
N GLU A 121 -8.16 2.95 20.65
CA GLU A 121 -6.95 3.06 19.83
C GLU A 121 -7.27 3.64 18.45
N ILE A 122 -8.40 3.25 17.85
CA ILE A 122 -8.89 3.84 16.61
C ILE A 122 -9.18 5.32 16.81
N ALA A 123 -9.89 5.69 17.89
CA ALA A 123 -10.22 7.08 18.18
C ALA A 123 -8.97 7.94 18.33
N TYR A 124 -7.97 7.44 19.07
CA TYR A 124 -6.67 8.10 19.21
C TYR A 124 -5.98 8.34 17.86
N LEU A 125 -5.89 7.30 17.01
CA LEU A 125 -5.26 7.42 15.69
C LEU A 125 -5.98 8.42 14.78
N LEU A 126 -7.31 8.44 14.79
CA LEU A 126 -8.09 9.36 13.97
C LEU A 126 -7.99 10.81 14.48
N ASP A 127 -7.92 11.02 15.81
CA ASP A 127 -7.75 12.34 16.40
C ASP A 127 -6.36 12.95 16.11
N ASP A 128 -5.31 12.12 16.15
CA ASP A 128 -3.94 12.54 15.82
C ASP A 128 -3.77 12.80 14.31
N SER A 129 -4.19 11.86 13.47
CA SER A 129 -3.99 11.93 12.02
C SER A 129 -4.94 12.89 11.28
N LYS A 130 -6.05 13.28 11.91
CA LYS A 130 -7.06 14.22 11.40
C LYS A 130 -7.44 13.95 9.94
N PRO A 131 -7.86 12.71 9.61
CA PRO A 131 -8.16 12.37 8.23
C PRO A 131 -9.36 13.16 7.74
N LYS A 132 -9.29 13.62 6.50
CA LYS A 132 -10.38 14.33 5.85
C LYS A 132 -11.55 13.42 5.52
N ILE A 133 -11.25 12.15 5.25
CA ILE A 133 -12.19 11.09 4.93
C ILE A 133 -11.65 9.79 5.54
N VAL A 134 -12.55 8.94 6.02
CA VAL A 134 -12.24 7.57 6.43
C VAL A 134 -13.06 6.62 5.55
N PHE A 135 -12.40 5.69 4.85
CA PHE A 135 -13.07 4.54 4.27
C PHE A 135 -13.20 3.47 5.34
N VAL A 136 -14.42 2.97 5.55
CA VAL A 136 -14.72 1.90 6.50
C VAL A 136 -15.32 0.73 5.71
N GLY A 137 -14.90 -0.50 6.02
CA GLY A 137 -15.55 -1.70 5.50
C GLY A 137 -17.01 -1.77 5.95
N SER A 138 -17.89 -2.37 5.13
CA SER A 138 -19.31 -2.52 5.44
C SER A 138 -19.65 -3.73 6.31
N GLU A 139 -18.63 -4.49 6.73
CA GLU A 139 -18.76 -5.72 7.51
C GLU A 139 -18.84 -5.45 9.02
#